data_AF-A0AAU0VMD2-F1
#
_entry.id   AF-A0AAU0VMD2-F1
#
_cell.length_a   1.000
_cell.length_b   1.000
_cell.length_c   1.000
_cell.angle_alpha   90.00
_cell.angle_beta   90.00
_cell.angle_gamma   90.00
#
_symmetry.space_group_name_H-M   'P 1'
#
loop_
_entity.id
_entity.type
_entity.pdbx_description
1 polymer ?
#
loop_
_entity_poly.entity_id
_entity_poly.type
_entity_poly.pdbx_seq_one_letter_code
_entity_poly.pdbx_strand_id
1 'polypeptide(L)' 'MADTADQAVERLRTALRDAGIVLPSLRVDPVTEVYGGRNTLLDLGSCNLDVAARLAAALKERGE' A
#
# COMPACT_ATOMS: atom_id res chain seq x y z
N MET A 1 -7.49 -16.60 7.99
CA MET A 1 -8.37 -15.45 8.23
C MET A 1 -7.89 -14.35 7.31
N ALA A 2 -8.68 -13.93 6.31
CA ALA A 2 -8.26 -12.85 5.44
C ALA A 2 -8.09 -11.59 6.28
N ASP A 3 -7.00 -10.85 6.05
CA ASP A 3 -6.78 -9.57 6.70
C ASP A 3 -7.97 -8.65 6.39
N THR A 4 -8.43 -7.87 7.38
CA THR A 4 -9.38 -6.79 7.09
C THR A 4 -8.67 -5.75 6.22
N ALA A 5 -9.44 -4.98 5.44
CA ALA A 5 -8.87 -3.94 4.57
C ALA A 5 -7.98 -2.96 5.37
N ASP A 6 -8.42 -2.54 6.56
CA ASP A 6 -7.63 -1.73 7.50
C ASP A 6 -6.32 -2.39 7.95
N GLN A 7 -6.33 -3.68 8.29
CA GLN A 7 -5.08 -4.36 8.67
C GLN A 7 -4.11 -4.44 7.48
N ALA A 8 -4.63 -4.65 6.27
CA ALA A 8 -3.80 -4.71 5.08
C ALA A 8 -3.15 -3.34 4.81
N VAL A 9 -3.91 -2.25 4.97
CA VAL A 9 -3.41 -0.87 4.86
C VAL A 9 -2.33 -0.61 5.91
N GLU A 10 -2.57 -0.92 7.18
CA GLU A 10 -1.60 -0.62 8.24
C GLU A 10 -0.32 -1.46 8.13
N ARG A 11 -0.43 -2.74 7.70
CA ARG A 11 0.76 -3.56 7.41
C ARG A 11 1.56 -2.98 6.25
N LEU A 12 0.89 -2.60 5.15
CA LEU A 12 1.56 -2.00 4.00
C LEU A 12 2.21 -0.66 4.39
N ARG A 13 1.50 0.17 5.15
CA ARG A 13 2.02 1.45 5.66
C ARG A 13 3.26 1.27 6.52
N THR A 14 3.26 0.26 7.40
CA THR A 14 4.39 -0.07 8.26
C THR A 14 5.59 -0.52 7.43
N ALA A 15 5.38 -1.43 6.46
CA ALA A 15 6.45 -1.91 5.57
C ALA A 15 7.05 -0.77 4.72
N LEU A 16 6.21 0.13 4.20
CA LEU A 16 6.67 1.30 3.47
C LEU A 16 7.49 2.24 4.36
N ARG A 17 7.03 2.48 5.60
CA ARG A 17 7.77 3.29 6.56
C ARG A 17 9.14 2.71 6.90
N ASP A 18 9.22 1.38 7.04
CA ASP A 18 10.48 0.67 7.29
C ASP A 18 11.46 0.86 6.12
N ALA A 19 10.95 0.87 4.88
CA ALA A 19 11.70 1.23 3.68
C ALA A 19 11.95 2.74 3.51
N GLY A 20 11.61 3.59 4.49
CA GLY A 20 11.79 5.04 4.43
C GLY A 20 10.84 5.77 3.46
N ILE A 21 9.72 5.14 3.12
CA ILE A 21 8.69 5.65 2.22
C ILE A 21 7.45 6.06 3.02
N VAL A 22 6.95 7.27 2.78
CA VAL A 22 5.70 7.75 3.38
C VAL A 22 4.70 8.06 2.26
N LEU A 23 3.60 7.30 2.23
CA LEU A 23 2.45 7.55 1.35
C LEU A 23 1.28 8.06 2.20
N PRO A 24 1.12 9.39 2.36
CA PRO A 24 0.03 9.96 3.15
C PRO A 24 -1.35 9.72 2.52
N SER A 25 -1.38 9.42 1.22
CA SER A 25 -2.60 9.13 0.46
C SER A 25 -3.01 7.66 0.51
N LEU A 26 -2.21 6.77 1.13
CA LEU A 26 -2.51 5.35 1.20
C LEU A 26 -3.80 5.11 1.96
N ARG A 27 -4.82 4.57 1.29
CA ARG A 27 -6.13 4.27 1.89
C ARG A 27 -6.79 3.09 1.17
N VAL A 28 -7.83 2.54 1.79
CA VAL A 28 -8.73 1.60 1.10
C VAL A 28 -9.43 2.36 -0.03
N ASP A 29 -9.56 1.73 -1.20
CA ASP A 29 -10.32 2.32 -2.30
C ASP A 29 -11.80 2.46 -1.88
N PRO A 30 -12.34 3.69 -1.88
CA PRO A 30 -13.67 3.96 -1.32
C PRO A 30 -14.79 3.28 -2.12
N VAL A 31 -14.57 2.96 -3.40
CA VAL A 31 -15.57 2.24 -4.21
C VAL A 31 -15.64 0.80 -3.72
N THR A 32 -14.50 0.13 -3.60
CA THR A 32 -14.48 -1.27 -3.12
C THR A 32 -14.80 -1.41 -1.64
N GLU A 33 -14.60 -0.37 -0.83
CA GLU A 33 -15.06 -0.31 0.56
C GLU A 33 -16.58 -0.39 0.65
N VAL A 34 -17.30 0.35 -0.22
CA VAL A 34 -18.76 0.39 -0.25
C VAL A 34 -19.36 -0.92 -0.80
N TYR A 35 -18.73 -1.52 -1.80
CA TYR A 35 -19.26 -2.73 -2.46
C TYR A 35 -18.81 -4.05 -1.83
N GLY A 36 -17.85 -4.02 -0.89
CA GLY A 36 -17.52 -5.12 0.04
C GLY A 36 -17.30 -6.49 -0.62
N GLY A 37 -16.05 -6.79 -1.00
CA GLY A 37 -15.73 -8.09 -1.61
C GLY A 37 -14.31 -8.55 -1.33
N ARG A 38 -13.96 -9.76 -1.79
CA ARG A 38 -12.60 -10.32 -1.70
C ARG A 38 -11.54 -9.53 -2.48
N ASN A 39 -11.97 -8.57 -3.29
CA ASN A 39 -11.13 -7.74 -4.16
C ASN A 39 -11.10 -6.27 -3.70
N THR A 40 -11.12 -6.02 -2.39
CA THR A 40 -10.90 -4.67 -1.88
C THR A 40 -9.57 -4.13 -2.40
N LEU A 41 -9.62 -3.01 -3.11
CA LEU A 41 -8.45 -2.36 -3.69
C LEU A 41 -7.88 -1.37 -2.69
N LEU A 42 -6.58 -1.10 -2.80
CA LEU A 42 -5.90 -0.05 -2.06
C LEU A 42 -5.54 1.08 -3.02
N ASP A 43 -5.94 2.30 -2.67
CA ASP A 43 -5.49 3.50 -3.37
C ASP A 43 -4.11 3.88 -2.82
N LEU A 44 -3.07 3.66 -3.64
CA LEU A 44 -1.68 4.03 -3.29
C LEU A 44 -1.45 5.55 -3.43
N GLY A 45 -2.34 6.26 -4.12
CA GLY A 45 -2.24 7.69 -4.42
C GLY A 45 -1.10 8.04 -5.38
N SER A 46 -0.95 9.34 -5.67
CA SER A 46 0.20 9.85 -6.42
C SER A 46 1.43 9.92 -5.52
N CYS A 47 2.47 9.18 -5.90
CA CYS A 47 3.79 9.28 -5.29
C CYS A 47 4.71 10.20 -6.12
N ASN A 48 5.70 10.82 -5.47
CA ASN A 48 6.73 11.58 -6.19
C ASN A 48 7.78 10.63 -6.80
N LEU A 49 8.62 11.14 -7.70
CA LEU A 49 9.64 10.32 -8.39
C LEU A 49 10.65 9.67 -7.43
N ASP A 50 11.03 10.33 -6.34
CA ASP A 50 11.93 9.77 -5.31
C ASP A 50 11.29 8.56 -4.61
N VAL A 51 10.03 8.69 -4.19
CA VAL A 51 9.26 7.62 -3.58
C VAL A 51 9.06 6.46 -4.56
N ALA A 52 8.77 6.75 -5.83
CA ALA A 52 8.63 5.73 -6.86
C ALA A 52 9.93 4.92 -7.06
N ALA A 53 11.08 5.60 -7.09
CA ALA A 53 12.39 4.95 -7.21
C ALA A 53 12.73 4.09 -5.98
N ARG A 54 12.50 4.62 -4.77
CA ARG A 54 12.70 3.87 -3.51
C ARG A 54 11.79 2.65 -3.41
N LEU A 55 10.53 2.80 -3.81
CA LEU A 55 9.57 1.69 -3.83
C LEU A 55 10.03 0.58 -4.78
N ALA A 56 10.47 0.95 -5.98
CA ALA A 56 10.98 -0.01 -6.96
C ALA A 56 12.23 -0.76 -6.46
N ALA A 57 13.14 -0.07 -5.76
CA ALA A 57 14.31 -0.70 -5.14
C ALA A 57 13.90 -1.72 -4.06
N ALA A 58 13.05 -1.31 -3.11
CA ALA A 58 12.61 -2.16 -2.02
C ALA A 58 11.84 -3.41 -2.50
N LEU A 59 11.09 -3.30 -3.61
CA LEU A 59 10.39 -4.44 -4.21
C LEU A 59 11.34 -5.39 -4.95
N LYS A 60 12.39 -4.87 -5.60
CA LYS A 60 13.40 -5.71 -6.28
C LYS A 60 14.18 -6.56 -5.30
N GLU A 61 14.58 -6.01 -4.15
CA GLU A 61 15.33 -6.73 -3.12
C GLU A 61 14.56 -7.93 -2.50
N ARG A 62 13.24 -8.01 -2.72
CA ARG A 62 12.37 -9.08 -2.18
C ARG A 62 11.96 -10.12 -3.23
N GLY A 63 12.29 -9.90 -4.50
CA GLY A 63 11.87 -10.74 -5.63
C GLY A 63 12.97 -11.62 -6.23
N GLU A 64 14.20 -11.55 -5.71
CA GLU A 64 15.35 -12.39 -6.10
C GLU A 64 15.56 -13.58 -5.16
#